data_AF-A0A946FDA6-F1
#
_entry.id   AF-A0A946FDA6-F1
#
_cell.length_a   1.000
_cell.length_b   1.000
_cell.length_c   1.000
_cell.angle_alpha   90.00
_cell.angle_beta   90.00
_cell.angle_gamma   90.00
#
_symmetry.space_group_name_H-M   'P 1'
#
loop_
_entity.id
_entity.type
_entity.pdbx_description
1 polymer ?
#
loop_
_entity_poly.entity_id
_entity_poly.type
_entity_poly.pdbx_seq_one_letter_code
_entity_poly.pdbx_strand_id
1 'polypeptide(L)' 'MDSCIYEGRVRHTRLTPETHQFSYRLYMMYLDLDELPTLFGRRWFWSASRPALARFRRSDHLGSDKQPLGDA' A
#
# COMPACT_ATOMS: atom_id res chain seq x y z
N MET A 1 -8.49 1.86 15.19
CA MET A 1 -7.45 1.12 14.45
C MET A 1 -8.08 0.82 13.13
N ASP A 2 -7.96 1.81 12.26
CA ASP A 2 -8.79 1.92 11.06
C ASP A 2 -7.99 1.47 9.83
N SER A 3 -6.66 1.37 9.99
CA SER A 3 -5.77 0.68 9.08
C SER A 3 -6.05 -0.83 9.04
N CYS A 4 -6.09 -1.41 7.84
CA CYS A 4 -6.31 -2.84 7.65
C CYS A 4 -5.61 -3.38 6.38
N ILE A 5 -5.48 -4.71 6.31
CA ILE A 5 -5.01 -5.41 5.11
C ILE A 5 -6.24 -6.02 4.45
N TYR A 6 -6.53 -5.55 3.24
CA TYR A 6 -7.54 -6.14 2.38
C TYR A 6 -6.92 -7.26 1.57
N GLU A 7 -7.54 -8.44 1.60
CA GLU A 7 -7.12 -9.59 0.82
C GLU A 7 -8.16 -9.90 -0.25
N GLY A 8 -7.69 -10.39 -1.40
CA GLY A 8 -8.60 -10.70 -2.49
C GLY A 8 -7.97 -11.59 -3.55
N ARG A 9 -8.75 -11.82 -4.61
CA ARG A 9 -8.26 -12.43 -5.85
C ARG A 9 -8.52 -11.48 -7.01
N VAL A 10 -7.50 -11.25 -7.81
CA VAL A 10 -7.64 -10.52 -9.08
C VAL A 10 -7.63 -11.55 -10.19
N ARG A 11 -8.61 -11.42 -11.08
CA ARG A 11 -8.70 -12.15 -12.34
C ARG A 11 -8.46 -11.16 -13.46
N HIS A 12 -7.45 -11.43 -14.28
CA HIS A 12 -7.29 -10.74 -15.56
C HIS A 12 -7.80 -11.63 -16.67
N THR A 13 -8.47 -11.01 -17.63
CA THR A 13 -9.00 -11.68 -18.80
C THR A 13 -8.75 -10.79 -20.00
N ARG A 14 -7.95 -11.30 -20.94
CA ARG A 14 -7.79 -10.72 -22.27
C ARG A 14 -8.62 -11.56 -23.23
N LEU A 15 -9.51 -10.92 -23.99
CA LEU A 15 -10.45 -11.59 -24.89
C LEU A 15 -9.94 -11.71 -26.33
N THR A 16 -9.06 -10.80 -26.79
CA THR A 16 -8.53 -10.80 -28.15
C THR A 16 -7.00 -10.57 -28.19
N PRO A 17 -6.29 -11.16 -29.20
CA PRO A 17 -6.82 -12.03 -30.26
C PRO A 17 -7.22 -13.45 -29.78
N GLU A 18 -6.59 -13.96 -28.73
CA GLU A 18 -6.93 -15.23 -28.08
C GLU A 18 -7.38 -14.99 -26.63
N THR A 19 -8.20 -15.90 -26.08
CA THR A 19 -8.64 -15.78 -24.68
C THR A 19 -7.56 -16.24 -23.73
N HIS A 20 -6.92 -15.30 -23.03
CA HIS A 20 -5.98 -15.58 -21.95
C HIS A 20 -6.56 -15.12 -20.61
N GLN A 21 -6.59 -16.03 -19.65
CA GLN A 21 -7.09 -15.76 -18.31
C GLN A 21 -6.07 -16.20 -17.27
N PHE A 22 -5.84 -15.34 -16.28
CA PHE A 22 -5.06 -15.72 -15.12
C PHE A 22 -5.68 -15.12 -13.85
N SER A 23 -5.59 -15.86 -12.76
CA SER A 23 -6.10 -15.44 -11.45
C SER A 23 -5.04 -15.65 -10.40
N TYR A 24 -4.85 -14.67 -9.51
CA TYR A 24 -3.87 -14.74 -8.44
C TYR A 24 -4.40 -14.05 -7.18
N ARG A 25 -3.80 -14.40 -6.05
CA ARG A 25 -4.08 -13.77 -4.75
C ARG A 25 -3.36 -12.42 -4.70
N LEU A 26 -4.03 -11.41 -4.20
CA LEU A 26 -3.42 -10.12 -3.86
C LEU A 26 -3.79 -9.75 -2.43
N TYR A 27 -3.01 -8.81 -1.89
CA TYR A 27 -3.40 -8.03 -0.74
C TYR A 27 -3.14 -6.55 -1.06
N MET A 28 -3.90 -5.67 -0.42
CA MET A 28 -3.73 -4.23 -0.46
C MET A 28 -3.78 -3.70 0.96
N MET A 29 -2.95 -2.71 1.26
CA MET A 29 -2.94 -2.07 2.57
C MET A 29 -3.77 -0.81 2.51
N TYR A 30 -4.72 -0.69 3.43
CA TYR A 30 -5.40 0.56 3.73
C TYR A 30 -4.80 1.10 5.02
N LEU A 31 -4.14 2.24 4.91
CA LEU A 31 -3.41 2.86 6.01
C LEU A 31 -4.08 4.19 6.31
N ASP A 32 -4.51 4.36 7.54
CA ASP A 32 -4.87 5.68 8.05
C ASP A 32 -3.59 6.50 8.25
N LEU A 33 -3.56 7.70 7.68
CA LEU A 33 -2.40 8.58 7.71
C LEU A 33 -2.14 9.11 9.13
N ASP A 34 -3.17 9.27 9.94
CA ASP A 34 -3.04 9.73 11.33
C ASP A 34 -2.42 8.64 12.23
N GLU A 35 -2.54 7.37 11.84
CA GLU A 35 -1.98 6.23 12.57
C GLU A 35 -0.51 5.96 12.21
N LEU A 36 -0.01 6.41 11.05
CA LEU A 36 1.33 6.10 10.53
C LEU A 36 2.50 6.28 11.52
N PRO A 37 2.54 7.30 12.40
CA PRO A 37 3.63 7.48 13.35
C PRO A 37 3.77 6.32 14.35
N THR A 38 2.66 5.64 14.67
CA THR A 38 2.62 4.58 15.70
C THR A 38 2.34 3.18 15.11
N LEU A 39 1.71 3.11 13.93
CA LEU A 39 1.24 1.88 13.28
C LEU A 39 2.33 0.80 13.14
N PHE A 40 3.57 1.21 12.85
CA PHE A 40 4.70 0.29 12.65
C PHE A 40 5.64 0.17 13.86
N GLY A 41 5.35 0.84 14.98
CA GLY A 41 6.29 0.96 16.12
C GLY A 41 6.72 -0.35 16.78
N ARG A 42 6.02 -1.47 16.51
CA ARG A 42 6.33 -2.81 17.06
C ARG A 42 6.84 -3.82 16.01
N ARG A 43 7.13 -3.39 14.78
CA ARG A 43 7.46 -4.28 13.65
C ARG A 43 8.83 -3.93 13.07
N TRP A 44 9.79 -4.85 13.12
CA TRP A 44 11.18 -4.59 12.69
C TRP A 44 11.36 -4.40 11.18
N PHE A 45 10.54 -5.03 10.36
CA PHE A 45 10.64 -4.94 8.89
C PHE A 45 9.76 -3.85 8.28
N TRP A 46 9.11 -3.04 9.13
CA TRP A 46 8.13 -2.05 8.73
C TRP A 46 8.50 -0.67 9.28
N SER A 47 8.36 0.37 8.48
CA SER A 47 8.58 1.74 8.98
C SER A 47 7.88 2.80 8.12
N ALA A 48 7.50 3.91 8.73
CA ALA A 48 7.04 5.11 7.99
C ALA A 48 8.13 6.18 7.84
N SER A 49 9.29 6.00 8.48
CA SER A 49 10.35 7.03 8.55
C SER A 49 11.76 6.51 8.36
N ARG A 50 12.06 5.27 8.82
CA ARG A 50 13.37 4.64 8.72
C ARG A 50 13.45 3.69 7.51
N PRO A 51 14.64 3.38 7.00
CA PRO A 51 14.80 2.29 6.03
C PRO A 51 14.30 0.97 6.61
N ALA A 52 13.41 0.29 5.88
CA ALA A 52 12.82 -1.00 6.22
C ALA A 52 12.42 -1.73 4.93
N LEU A 53 12.16 -3.03 5.00
CA LEU A 53 11.76 -3.83 3.83
C LEU A 53 10.42 -3.35 3.25
N ALA A 54 9.45 -3.09 4.13
CA ALA A 54 8.20 -2.45 3.78
C ALA A 54 8.17 -1.07 4.43
N ARG A 55 8.17 0.00 3.62
CA ARG A 55 8.09 1.36 4.16
C ARG A 55 7.08 2.24 3.45
N PHE A 56 6.40 3.06 4.22
CA PHE A 56 5.68 4.21 3.67
C PHE A 56 6.69 5.32 3.37
N ARG A 57 6.57 5.93 2.19
CA ARG A 57 7.45 7.03 1.76
C ARG A 57 6.61 8.13 1.15
N ARG A 58 6.70 9.34 1.73
CA ARG A 58 5.92 10.49 1.28
C ARG A 58 6.18 10.85 -0.19
N SER A 59 7.42 10.66 -0.66
CA SER A 59 7.85 10.93 -2.05
C SER A 59 7.21 10.03 -3.11
N ASP A 60 6.67 8.87 -2.72
CA ASP A 60 6.12 7.89 -3.67
C ASP A 60 4.65 8.19 -4.01
N HIS A 61 4.10 9.25 -3.40
CA HIS A 61 2.71 9.67 -3.53
C HIS A 61 2.67 11.07 -4.17
N LEU A 62 1.53 11.38 -4.80
CA LEU A 62 1.33 12.65 -5.48
C LEU A 62 1.41 13.85 -4.51
N GLY A 63 1.71 15.03 -5.06
CA GLY A 63 1.87 16.28 -4.30
C GLY A 63 3.30 16.50 -3.77
N SER A 64 3.49 17.61 -3.05
CA SER A 64 4.80 17.95 -2.50
C SER A 64 5.18 17.00 -1.36
N ASP A 65 6.43 16.54 -1.36
CA ASP A 65 6.97 15.70 -0.29
C ASP A 65 7.21 16.45 1.04
N LYS A 66 7.14 17.79 1.01
CA LYS A 66 7.31 18.66 2.17
C LYS A 66 6.02 18.86 2.97
N GLN A 67 4.88 18.41 2.45
CA GLN A 67 3.58 18.51 3.12
C GLN A 67 3.07 17.11 3.49
N PRO A 68 2.30 16.96 4.58
CA PRO A 68 1.62 15.71 4.88
C PRO A 68 0.75 15.25 3.70
N LEU A 69 0.65 13.95 3.47
CA LEU A 69 -0.13 13.42 2.32
C LEU A 69 -1.63 13.74 2.44
N GLY A 70 -2.16 13.86 3.65
CA GLY A 70 -3.56 14.23 3.87
C GLY A 70 -3.89 15.67 3.50
N ASP A 71 -2.88 16.56 3.45
CA ASP A 71 -3.02 18.00 3.19
C ASP A 71 -2.58 18.41 1.77
N ALA A 72 -2.30 17.42 0.90
CA ALA A 72 -1.63 17.61 -0.39
C ALA A 72 -2.57 17.74 -1.59
#